data_AF-A0A4U0H3P1-F1
#
_entry.id   AF-A0A4U0H3P1-F1
#
_cell.length_a   1.000
_cell.length_b   1.000
_cell.length_c   1.000
_cell.angle_alpha   90.00
_cell.angle_beta   90.00
_cell.angle_gamma   90.00
#
_symmetry.space_group_name_H-M   'P 1'
#
loop_
_entity.id
_entity.type
_entity.pdbx_description
1 polymer ?
#
loop_
_entity_poly.entity_id
_entity_poly.type
_entity_poly.pdbx_seq_one_letter_code
_entity_poly.pdbx_strand_id
1 'polypeptide(L)' 'MGSFSDWNDLVGRKVQIQHRGRTIRTGYVEEVTAPADALWITAHGIDRRALYEKAQGHTVLSVADHEGTDHGHLG' A
#
# COMPACT_ATOMS: atom_id res chain seq x y z
N MET A 1 12.83 -6.16 -16.00
CA MET A 1 13.25 -5.48 -14.76
C MET A 1 12.23 -4.39 -14.47
N GLY A 2 11.31 -4.60 -13.55
CA GLY A 2 10.32 -3.58 -13.24
C GLY A 2 9.58 -4.00 -11.98
N SER A 3 9.89 -3.36 -10.87
CA SER A 3 9.08 -3.32 -9.64
C SER A 3 9.75 -2.39 -8.62
N PHE A 4 10.06 -1.16 -9.04
CA PHE A 4 10.09 -0.08 -8.06
C PHE A 4 8.66 0.41 -8.02
N SER A 5 7.81 -0.20 -7.19
CA SER A 5 6.47 0.33 -6.94
C SER A 5 6.66 1.68 -6.25
N ASP A 6 6.75 2.74 -7.05
CA ASP A 6 6.69 4.10 -6.57
C ASP A 6 5.46 4.20 -5.67
N TRP A 7 5.63 4.69 -4.43
CA TRP A 7 4.50 4.80 -3.51
C TRP A 7 3.38 5.64 -4.10
N ASN A 8 3.71 6.51 -5.06
CA ASN A 8 2.76 7.29 -5.84
C ASN A 8 1.73 6.44 -6.63
N ASP A 9 2.09 5.24 -7.12
CA ASP A 9 1.15 4.34 -7.78
C ASP A 9 0.22 3.61 -6.79
N LEU A 10 0.56 3.67 -5.49
CA LEU A 10 -0.23 3.06 -4.43
C LEU A 10 -1.40 3.94 -3.97
N VAL A 11 -1.46 5.22 -4.38
CA VAL A 11 -2.56 6.12 -4.03
C VAL A 11 -3.90 5.51 -4.47
N GLY A 12 -4.85 5.40 -3.54
CA GLY A 12 -6.14 4.76 -3.76
C GLY A 12 -6.13 3.23 -3.75
N ARG A 13 -4.97 2.57 -3.64
CA ARG A 13 -4.87 1.11 -3.50
C ARG A 13 -4.82 0.68 -2.04
N LYS A 14 -5.23 -0.56 -1.80
CA LYS A 14 -5.08 -1.23 -0.51
C LYS A 14 -3.63 -1.68 -0.33
N VAL A 15 -3.02 -1.27 0.77
CA VAL A 15 -1.63 -1.59 1.09
C VAL A 15 -1.48 -2.09 2.52
N GLN A 16 -0.40 -2.83 2.74
CA GLN A 16 0.05 -3.28 4.05
C GLN A 16 1.32 -2.53 4.44
N ILE A 17 1.27 -1.87 5.59
CA ILE A 17 2.42 -1.25 6.24
C ILE A 17 3.11 -2.30 7.09
N GLN A 18 4.38 -2.55 6.79
CA GLN A 18 5.28 -3.37 7.57
C GLN A 18 6.32 -2.52 8.27
N HIS A 19 6.62 -2.86 9.51
CA HIS A 19 7.73 -2.31 10.26
C HIS A 19 8.60 -3.46 10.74
N ARG A 20 9.88 -3.44 10.38
CA ARG A 20 10.84 -4.52 10.70
C ARG A 20 10.35 -5.93 10.31
N GLY A 21 9.71 -6.04 9.13
CA GLY A 21 9.21 -7.32 8.60
C GLY A 21 7.92 -7.84 9.23
N ARG A 22 7.26 -7.04 10.09
CA ARG A 22 5.92 -7.36 10.62
C ARG A 22 4.90 -6.38 10.10
N THR A 23 3.79 -6.88 9.56
CA THR A 23 2.65 -6.03 9.17
C THR A 23 2.06 -5.41 10.42
N ILE A 24 2.23 -4.10 10.57
CA ILE A 24 1.69 -3.33 11.68
C ILE A 24 0.32 -2.72 11.35
N ARG A 25 0.03 -2.52 10.06
CA ARG A 25 -1.23 -1.92 9.61
C ARG A 25 -1.59 -2.32 8.19
N THR A 26 -2.88 -2.33 7.89
CA THR A 26 -3.42 -2.48 6.54
C THR A 26 -4.45 -1.38 6.31
N GLY A 27 -4.44 -0.76 5.13
CA GLY A 27 -5.40 0.29 4.80
C GLY A 27 -5.26 0.79 3.37
N TYR A 28 -6.10 1.75 2.99
CA TYR A 28 -6.01 2.41 1.69
C TYR A 28 -5.11 3.63 1.76
N VAL A 29 -4.25 3.80 0.77
CA VAL A 29 -3.43 5.01 0.66
C VAL A 29 -4.35 6.18 0.30
N GLU A 30 -4.43 7.16 1.18
CA GLU A 30 -5.16 8.41 0.99
C GLU A 30 -4.35 9.35 0.09
N GLU A 31 -3.08 9.56 0.44
CA GLU A 31 -2.18 10.52 -0.22
C GLU A 31 -0.72 10.08 -0.06
N VAL A 32 0.14 10.49 -0.99
CA VAL A 32 1.60 10.30 -0.90
C VAL A 32 2.28 11.66 -0.94
N THR A 33 3.14 11.93 0.02
CA THR A 33 3.94 13.16 0.06
C THR A 33 5.13 13.02 -0.88
N ALA A 34 5.32 13.95 -1.80
CA ALA A 34 6.51 14.02 -2.65
C ALA A 34 7.77 14.24 -1.78
N PRO A 35 8.86 13.47 -2.00
CA PRO A 35 9.19 12.64 -3.18
C PRO A 35 8.78 11.16 -3.08
N ALA A 36 7.62 10.84 -2.51
CA ALA A 36 7.15 9.47 -2.26
C ALA A 36 7.96 8.74 -1.16
N ASP A 37 8.41 9.51 -0.17
CA ASP A 37 9.06 9.03 1.06
C ASP A 37 8.07 8.84 2.21
N ALA A 38 6.91 9.49 2.14
CA ALA A 38 5.86 9.40 3.14
C ALA A 38 4.51 9.14 2.47
N LEU A 39 3.66 8.34 3.09
CA LEU A 39 2.28 8.14 2.65
C LEU A 39 1.30 8.18 3.81
N TRP A 40 0.10 8.67 3.52
CA TRP A 40 -1.04 8.70 4.41
C TRP A 40 -1.89 7.47 4.18
N ILE A 41 -2.16 6.73 5.26
CA ILE A 41 -3.18 5.68 5.27
C ILE A 41 -4.47 6.25 5.80
N THR A 42 -5.56 5.98 5.08
CA THR A 42 -6.93 6.39 5.44
C THR A 42 -7.30 5.89 6.83
N ALA A 43 -8.07 6.68 7.58
CA ALA A 43 -8.63 6.26 8.86
C ALA A 43 -9.50 5.00 8.68
N HIS A 44 -9.37 4.04 9.60
CA HIS A 44 -10.17 2.82 9.57
C HIS A 44 -10.81 2.58 10.94
N GLY A 45 -12.11 2.88 11.04
CA GLY A 45 -12.86 2.79 12.29
C GLY A 45 -12.41 3.83 13.31
N ILE A 46 -11.92 3.36 14.46
CA ILE A 46 -11.47 4.19 15.57
C ILE A 46 -10.07 4.79 15.34
N ASP A 47 -9.36 4.25 14.35
CA ASP A 47 -7.98 4.58 14.09
C ASP A 47 -7.90 5.70 13.05
N ARG A 48 -7.33 6.84 13.44
CA ARG A 48 -7.22 8.02 12.58
C ARG A 48 -6.25 7.74 11.42
N ARG A 49 -6.30 8.61 10.40
CA ARG A 49 -5.31 8.58 9.35
C ARG A 49 -3.91 8.73 9.94
N ALA A 50 -2.96 7.95 9.44
CA ALA A 50 -1.61 7.91 9.96
C ALA A 50 -0.61 8.06 8.80
N LEU A 51 0.41 8.87 9.04
CA LEU A 51 1.53 9.07 8.13
C LEU A 51 2.62 8.03 8.40
N TYR A 52 3.08 7.38 7.34
CA TYR A 52 4.15 6.39 7.39
C TYR A 52 5.27 6.77 6.45
N GLU A 53 6.51 6.73 6.94
CA GLU A 53 7.70 7.20 6.22
C GLU A 53 8.73 6.08 6.04
N LYS A 54 9.35 6.01 4.85
CA LYS A 54 10.47 5.10 4.55
C LYS A 54 11.65 5.31 5.48
N ALA A 55 11.96 6.57 5.79
CA ALA A 55 13.07 6.96 6.66
C ALA A 55 12.97 6.35 8.07
N GLN A 56 11.75 6.05 8.53
CA GLN A 56 11.50 5.39 9.82
C GLN A 56 11.62 3.85 9.74
N GLY A 57 11.95 3.28 8.58
CA GLY A 57 12.04 1.83 8.37
C GLY A 57 10.68 1.16 8.12
N HIS A 58 9.69 1.93 7.66
CA HIS A 58 8.41 1.38 7.22
C HIS A 58 8.50 0.94 5.76
N THR A 59 8.00 -0.26 5.50
CA THR A 59 7.86 -0.83 4.16
C THR A 59 6.39 -0.92 3.82
N VAL A 60 6.03 -0.65 2.57
CA VAL A 60 4.66 -0.73 2.10
C VAL A 60 4.56 -1.75 0.99
N LEU A 61 3.62 -2.68 1.12
CA LEU A 61 3.33 -3.69 0.11
C LEU A 61 1.91 -3.47 -0.43
N SER A 62 1.78 -3.38 -1.75
CA SER A 62 0.46 -3.44 -2.39
C SER A 62 -0.14 -4.81 -2.14
N VAL A 63 -1.33 -4.84 -1.54
CA VAL A 63 -2.14 -6.05 -1.56
C VAL A 63 -2.77 -6.06 -2.94
N ALA A 64 -2.03 -6.60 -3.92
CA ALA A 64 -2.64 -6.96 -5.18
C ALA A 64 -3.68 -8.00 -4.83
N ASP A 65 -4.94 -7.59 -4.89
CA ASP A 65 -6.05 -8.51 -5.00
C ASP A 65 -5.77 -9.32 -6.26
N HIS A 66 -5.16 -10.48 -6.09
CA HIS A 66 -4.97 -11.44 -7.16
C HIS A 66 -6.36 -12.02 -7.44
N GLU A 67 -7.23 -11.21 -8.02
CA GLU A 67 -8.36 -11.68 -8.80
C GLU A 67 -7.72 -12.23 -10.07
N GLY A 68 -7.21 -13.45 -9.95
CA GLY A 68 -6.88 -14.30 -11.08
C GLY A 68 -8.13 -14.40 -11.93
N THR A 69 -8.17 -13.56 -12.97
CA THR A 69 -9.09 -13.70 -14.09
C THR A 69 -8.73 -15.01 -14.79
N ASP A 70 -9.27 -16.13 -14.28
CA ASP A 70 -9.47 -17.34 -15.07
C ASP A 70 -10.69 -17.09 -15.97
N HIS A 71 -10.48 -16.30 -17.02
CA HIS A 71 -11.45 -16.20 -18.11
C HIS A 71 -11.19 -17.38 -19.06
N GLY A 72 -11.57 -18.58 -18.61
CA GLY A 72 -11.60 -19.79 -19.42
C GLY A 72 -12.73 -19.71 -20.46
N HIS A 73 -12.44 -19.07 -21.60
CA HIS A 73 -13.21 -19.16 -22.83
C HIS A 73 -13.16 -20.59 -23.40
N LEU A 74 -14.28 -21.32 -23.34
CA LEU A 74 -14.62 -22.49 -24.17
C LEU A 74 -16.15 -22.58 -24.17
N GLY A 75 -16.89 -22.77 -25.26
CA GLY A 75 -16.61 -23.19 -26.63
C GLY A 75 -17.92 -23.77 -27.15
#